data_AF-A0A9X9F7N2-F1
#
_entry.id   AF-A0A9X9F7N2-F1
#
_cell.length_a   1.000
_cell.length_b   1.000
_cell.length_c   1.000
_cell.angle_alpha   90.00
_cell.angle_beta   90.00
_cell.angle_gamma   90.00
#
_symmetry.space_group_name_H-M   'P 1'
#
loop_
_entity.id
_entity.type
_entity.pdbx_description
1 polymer ?
#
loop_
_entity_poly.entity_id
_entity_poly.type
_entity_poly.pdbx_seq_one_letter_code
_entity_poly.pdbx_strand_id
1 'polypeptide(L)'
;MRTDNLIINGYGSSNGGEFHKVQLNGKGTVNGNVECEQFECNGYGAVTGDLKSSSARISGSGKVDGTVHAETMRIDGKATITQNVKANSLKIAGKGTIGGHVTGEEFKVNGQATIDGNCEVDTFSSEGQFTIGGLLSADEININI
;
A
#
# COMPACT_ATOMS: atom_id res chain seq x y z
N MET A 1 1.89 -13.19 -20.41
CA MET A 1 1.67 -14.31 -19.46
C MET A 1 2.41 -13.90 -18.19
N ARG A 2 1.70 -13.67 -17.08
CA ARG A 2 2.38 -13.48 -15.79
C ARG A 2 3.13 -14.77 -15.47
N THR A 3 4.45 -14.69 -15.34
CA THR A 3 5.30 -15.81 -14.94
C THR A 3 5.24 -16.03 -13.41
N ASP A 4 5.94 -17.06 -12.94
CA ASP A 4 5.99 -17.65 -11.58
C ASP A 4 5.81 -16.73 -10.36
N ASN A 5 5.68 -17.36 -9.19
CA ASN A 5 5.67 -16.66 -7.91
C ASN A 5 7.09 -16.21 -7.53
N LEU A 6 7.24 -14.95 -7.08
CA LEU A 6 8.43 -14.48 -6.40
C LEU A 6 8.24 -14.65 -4.89
N ILE A 7 9.00 -15.55 -4.27
CA ILE A 7 8.96 -15.78 -2.83
C ILE A 7 10.36 -15.58 -2.25
N ILE A 8 10.50 -14.58 -1.37
CA ILE A 8 11.75 -14.32 -0.63
C ILE A 8 11.53 -14.76 0.82
N ASN A 9 12.18 -15.85 1.22
CA ASN A 9 12.23 -16.31 2.61
C ASN A 9 13.60 -15.96 3.21
N GLY A 10 13.63 -15.30 4.37
CA GLY A 10 14.89 -14.85 4.98
C GLY A 10 15.39 -13.54 4.37
N TYR A 11 16.64 -13.48 3.89
CA TYR A 11 17.22 -12.27 3.30
C TYR A 11 17.42 -12.47 1.80
N GLY A 12 16.95 -11.53 0.98
CA GLY A 12 17.14 -11.64 -0.46
C GLY A 12 16.72 -10.40 -1.25
N SER A 13 17.05 -10.43 -2.53
CA SER A 13 16.58 -9.43 -3.48
C SER A 13 16.22 -10.06 -4.81
N SER A 14 15.37 -9.38 -5.57
CA SER A 14 15.01 -9.71 -6.95
C SER A 14 14.99 -8.44 -7.78
N ASN A 15 15.05 -8.58 -9.10
CA ASN A 15 14.60 -7.52 -9.99
C ASN A 15 13.06 -7.48 -10.01
N GLY A 16 12.52 -6.35 -10.44
CA GLY A 16 11.12 -6.16 -10.77
C GLY A 16 10.68 -6.97 -11.99
N GLY A 17 9.39 -6.97 -12.27
CA GLY A 17 8.79 -7.75 -13.35
C GLY A 17 7.32 -8.07 -13.11
N GLU A 18 6.80 -8.98 -13.93
CA GLU A 18 5.44 -9.49 -13.86
C GLU A 18 5.41 -10.86 -13.17
N PHE A 19 4.63 -10.98 -12.09
CA PHE A 19 4.50 -12.19 -11.29
C PHE A 19 3.02 -12.55 -11.10
N HIS A 20 2.72 -13.80 -10.81
CA HIS A 20 1.40 -14.12 -10.26
C HIS A 20 1.31 -13.64 -8.80
N LYS A 21 2.25 -14.08 -7.96
CA LYS A 21 2.33 -13.71 -6.54
C LYS A 21 3.72 -13.22 -6.15
N VAL A 22 3.79 -12.19 -5.31
CA VAL A 22 5.02 -11.73 -4.66
C VAL A 22 4.86 -11.86 -3.14
N GLN A 23 5.73 -12.61 -2.47
CA GLN A 23 5.74 -12.76 -1.01
C GLN A 23 7.11 -12.46 -0.43
N LEU A 24 7.17 -11.52 0.52
CA LEU A 24 8.38 -11.13 1.24
C LEU A 24 8.27 -11.60 2.71
N ASN A 25 8.81 -12.78 2.99
CA ASN A 25 8.82 -13.46 4.28
C ASN A 25 10.20 -13.36 4.95
N GLY A 26 10.58 -12.14 5.33
CA GLY A 26 11.90 -11.84 5.90
C GLY A 26 12.31 -10.43 5.49
N LYS A 27 13.58 -10.20 5.15
CA LYS A 27 14.05 -8.94 4.59
C LYS A 27 14.25 -9.07 3.08
N GLY A 28 13.30 -8.54 2.30
CA GLY A 28 13.28 -8.63 0.84
C GLY A 28 13.30 -7.28 0.15
N THR A 29 14.08 -7.16 -0.92
CA THR A 29 14.04 -5.99 -1.82
C THR A 29 13.71 -6.41 -3.25
N VAL A 30 12.72 -5.79 -3.87
CA VAL A 30 12.44 -5.91 -5.29
C VAL A 30 12.88 -4.63 -5.99
N ASN A 31 13.87 -4.75 -6.87
CA ASN A 31 14.51 -3.64 -7.55
C ASN A 31 13.77 -3.33 -8.86
N GLY A 32 13.02 -2.24 -8.88
CA GLY A 32 12.20 -1.79 -10.00
C GLY A 32 10.72 -2.08 -9.84
N ASN A 33 9.98 -1.92 -10.93
CA ASN A 33 8.53 -2.00 -10.94
C ASN A 33 8.04 -3.45 -10.77
N VAL A 34 6.94 -3.62 -10.06
CA VAL A 34 6.28 -4.91 -9.82
C VAL A 34 4.86 -4.84 -10.33
N GLU A 35 4.50 -5.76 -11.21
CA GLU A 35 3.10 -6.06 -11.52
C GLU A 35 2.77 -7.49 -11.05
N CYS A 36 1.76 -7.64 -10.22
CA CYS A 36 1.32 -8.95 -9.75
C CYS A 36 -0.18 -9.05 -9.53
N GLU A 37 -0.68 -10.24 -9.21
CA GLU A 37 -2.06 -10.38 -8.73
C GLU A 37 -2.11 -10.16 -7.21
N GLN A 38 -1.17 -10.77 -6.49
CA GLN A 38 -1.09 -10.74 -5.03
C GLN A 38 0.29 -10.31 -4.56
N PHE A 39 0.37 -9.23 -3.79
CA PHE A 39 1.57 -8.77 -3.11
C PHE A 39 1.40 -8.93 -1.60
N GLU A 40 2.31 -9.65 -0.94
CA GLU A 40 2.34 -9.79 0.51
C GLU A 40 3.72 -9.44 1.06
N CYS A 41 3.76 -8.49 1.99
CA CYS A 41 4.94 -8.18 2.79
C CYS A 41 4.69 -8.56 4.25
N ASN A 42 5.27 -9.67 4.69
CA ASN A 42 5.08 -10.22 6.03
C ASN A 42 6.24 -9.84 6.97
N GLY A 43 7.44 -9.61 6.43
CA GLY A 43 8.61 -9.13 7.17
C GLY A 43 8.94 -7.66 6.87
N TYR A 44 10.20 -7.39 6.51
CA TYR A 44 10.68 -6.12 6.01
C TYR A 44 10.79 -6.15 4.48
N GLY A 45 9.94 -5.41 3.78
CA GLY A 45 9.91 -5.38 2.32
C GLY A 45 10.21 -4.01 1.75
N ALA A 46 10.97 -3.95 0.66
CA ALA A 46 11.14 -2.74 -0.13
C ALA A 46 10.88 -3.03 -1.62
N VAL A 47 10.11 -2.16 -2.28
CA VAL A 47 9.99 -2.10 -3.73
C VAL A 47 10.57 -0.76 -4.16
N THR A 48 11.59 -0.75 -5.02
CA THR A 48 12.29 0.48 -5.38
C THR A 48 11.66 1.24 -6.56
N GLY A 49 10.45 0.84 -6.97
CA GLY A 49 9.68 1.41 -8.07
C GLY A 49 8.19 1.27 -7.82
N ASP A 50 7.40 1.28 -8.89
CA ASP A 50 5.94 1.21 -8.80
C ASP A 50 5.45 -0.20 -8.44
N LEU A 51 4.36 -0.28 -7.69
CA LEU A 51 3.65 -1.53 -7.38
C LEU A 51 2.25 -1.50 -7.97
N LYS A 52 1.99 -2.39 -8.93
CA LYS A 52 0.66 -2.66 -9.47
C LYS A 52 0.20 -4.05 -9.04
N SER A 53 -0.97 -4.15 -8.42
CA SER A 53 -1.50 -5.43 -7.95
C SER A 53 -3.03 -5.49 -7.97
N SER A 54 -3.65 -6.66 -7.91
CA SER A 54 -5.07 -6.74 -7.57
C SER A 54 -5.23 -6.63 -6.04
N SER A 55 -4.41 -7.36 -5.28
CA SER A 55 -4.37 -7.26 -3.82
C SER A 55 -2.96 -7.02 -3.29
N ALA A 56 -2.80 -6.00 -2.46
CA ALA A 56 -1.57 -5.71 -1.73
C ALA A 56 -1.81 -5.73 -0.22
N ARG A 57 -1.04 -6.54 0.50
CA ARG A 57 -1.08 -6.61 1.97
C ARG A 57 0.31 -6.40 2.57
N ILE A 58 0.43 -5.43 3.47
CA ILE A 58 1.65 -5.18 4.24
C ILE A 58 1.35 -5.47 5.72
N SER A 59 1.70 -6.68 6.17
CA SER A 59 1.55 -7.12 7.55
C SER A 59 2.74 -6.72 8.43
N GLY A 60 3.95 -6.70 7.84
CA GLY A 60 5.18 -6.32 8.53
C GLY A 60 5.53 -4.84 8.36
N SER A 61 6.73 -4.55 7.87
CA SER A 61 7.19 -3.19 7.52
C SER A 61 7.51 -3.11 6.03
N GLY A 62 6.76 -2.31 5.28
CA GLY A 62 6.92 -2.15 3.83
C GLY A 62 7.34 -0.73 3.42
N LYS A 63 8.15 -0.64 2.37
CA LYS A 63 8.42 0.62 1.66
C LYS A 63 8.18 0.42 0.16
N VAL A 64 7.48 1.36 -0.47
CA VAL A 64 7.37 1.45 -1.93
C VAL A 64 7.89 2.81 -2.33
N ASP A 65 9.02 2.83 -3.05
CA ASP A 65 9.66 4.03 -3.57
C ASP A 65 9.08 4.40 -4.94
N GLY A 66 7.76 4.56 -5.00
CA GLY A 66 7.00 4.81 -6.21
C GLY A 66 5.51 4.91 -5.92
N THR A 67 4.70 4.79 -6.97
CA THR A 67 3.25 4.74 -6.87
C THR A 67 2.75 3.35 -6.53
N VAL A 68 1.58 3.27 -5.90
CA VAL A 68 0.84 2.02 -5.75
C VAL A 68 -0.49 2.11 -6.50
N HIS A 69 -0.75 1.14 -7.37
CA HIS A 69 -2.05 0.93 -7.99
C HIS A 69 -2.58 -0.45 -7.59
N ALA A 70 -3.69 -0.50 -6.86
CA ALA A 70 -4.28 -1.75 -6.42
C ALA A 70 -5.81 -1.76 -6.52
N GLU A 71 -6.46 -2.93 -6.62
CA GLU A 71 -7.91 -2.98 -6.36
C GLU A 71 -8.13 -2.90 -4.84
N THR A 72 -7.38 -3.69 -4.08
CA THR A 72 -7.41 -3.69 -2.62
C THR A 72 -6.01 -3.51 -2.04
N MET A 73 -5.87 -2.59 -1.08
CA MET A 73 -4.64 -2.40 -0.34
C MET A 73 -4.90 -2.40 1.17
N ARG A 74 -4.17 -3.24 1.91
CA ARG A 74 -4.27 -3.33 3.36
C ARG A 74 -2.91 -3.19 4.03
N ILE A 75 -2.82 -2.25 4.97
CA ILE A 75 -1.64 -2.01 5.80
C ILE A 75 -1.99 -2.36 7.25
N ASP A 76 -1.52 -3.52 7.71
CA ASP A 76 -1.69 -3.98 9.09
C ASP A 76 -0.50 -3.62 9.99
N GLY A 77 0.71 -3.62 9.43
CA GLY A 77 1.92 -3.22 10.13
C GLY A 77 2.28 -1.76 9.85
N LYS A 78 3.49 -1.52 9.35
CA LYS A 78 3.96 -0.19 8.95
C LYS A 78 4.19 -0.14 7.45
N ALA A 79 3.69 0.88 6.77
CA ALA A 79 4.00 1.11 5.36
C ALA A 79 4.39 2.57 5.09
N THR A 80 5.35 2.76 4.20
CA THR A 80 5.65 4.06 3.60
C THR A 80 5.60 3.94 2.08
N ILE A 81 4.72 4.71 1.46
CA ILE A 81 4.61 4.83 0.01
C ILE A 81 5.05 6.26 -0.31
N THR A 82 6.09 6.43 -1.10
CA THR A 82 6.69 7.76 -1.29
C THR A 82 5.93 8.65 -2.26
N GLN A 83 5.05 8.07 -3.08
CA GLN A 83 4.22 8.79 -4.05
C GLN A 83 2.73 8.46 -3.87
N ASN A 84 1.96 8.51 -4.96
CA ASN A 84 0.51 8.37 -4.94
C ASN A 84 0.06 6.92 -4.71
N VAL A 85 -1.09 6.76 -4.06
CA VAL A 85 -1.81 5.50 -3.97
C VAL A 85 -3.16 5.65 -4.69
N LYS A 86 -3.40 4.79 -5.67
CA LYS A 86 -4.73 4.62 -6.29
C LYS A 86 -5.25 3.23 -5.97
N ALA A 87 -6.27 3.15 -5.11
CA ALA A 87 -6.90 1.87 -4.79
C ALA A 87 -8.40 1.97 -4.57
N ASN A 88 -9.18 1.00 -5.08
CA ASN A 88 -10.62 1.00 -4.89
C ASN A 88 -10.95 0.89 -3.39
N SER A 89 -10.35 -0.07 -2.67
CA SER A 89 -10.45 -0.15 -1.22
C SER A 89 -9.06 -0.09 -0.56
N LEU A 90 -8.82 0.97 0.21
CA LEU A 90 -7.63 1.16 1.02
C LEU A 90 -7.98 1.03 2.50
N LYS A 91 -7.27 0.17 3.23
CA LYS A 91 -7.42 0.03 4.67
C LYS A 91 -6.10 0.13 5.42
N ILE A 92 -5.99 1.08 6.34
CA ILE A 92 -4.83 1.27 7.22
C ILE A 92 -5.25 0.92 8.65
N ALA A 93 -4.86 -0.27 9.12
CA ALA A 93 -5.08 -0.73 10.49
C ALA A 93 -3.86 -0.50 11.40
N GLY A 94 -2.65 -0.52 10.83
CA GLY A 94 -1.41 -0.17 11.53
C GLY A 94 -1.02 1.29 11.29
N LYS A 95 0.20 1.53 10.83
CA LYS A 95 0.70 2.87 10.48
C LYS A 95 1.02 2.98 8.99
N GLY A 96 0.32 3.85 8.28
CA GLY A 96 0.58 4.14 6.87
C GLY A 96 0.99 5.60 6.66
N THR A 97 2.05 5.80 5.88
CA THR A 97 2.46 7.13 5.39
C THR A 97 2.47 7.10 3.87
N ILE A 98 1.76 8.04 3.26
CA ILE A 98 1.64 8.19 1.81
C ILE A 98 2.13 9.61 1.47
N GLY A 99 3.25 9.69 0.77
CA GLY A 99 3.91 10.97 0.43
C GLY A 99 3.24 11.75 -0.69
N GLY A 100 2.24 11.17 -1.34
CA GLY A 100 1.47 11.80 -2.42
C GLY A 100 -0.03 11.82 -2.13
N HIS A 101 -0.80 11.69 -3.19
CA HIS A 101 -2.25 11.69 -3.17
C HIS A 101 -2.82 10.29 -2.93
N VAL A 102 -4.01 10.23 -2.35
CA VAL A 102 -4.85 9.03 -2.30
C VAL A 102 -6.06 9.25 -3.21
N THR A 103 -6.32 8.29 -4.10
CA THR A 103 -7.55 8.26 -4.92
C THR A 103 -8.17 6.86 -4.87
N GLY A 104 -9.49 6.76 -4.72
CA GLY A 104 -10.15 5.47 -4.54
C GLY A 104 -11.65 5.55 -4.41
N GLU A 105 -12.28 4.44 -4.01
CA GLU A 105 -13.72 4.40 -3.70
C GLU A 105 -13.90 4.44 -2.17
N GLU A 106 -13.22 3.55 -1.44
CA GLU A 106 -13.27 3.45 0.01
C GLU A 106 -11.88 3.63 0.63
N PHE A 107 -11.78 4.50 1.64
CA PHE A 107 -10.60 4.59 2.50
C PHE A 107 -10.97 4.49 3.98
N LYS A 108 -10.55 3.39 4.62
CA LYS A 108 -10.77 3.11 6.04
C LYS A 108 -9.48 3.21 6.88
N VAL A 109 -9.51 3.99 7.95
CA VAL A 109 -8.40 4.15 8.91
C VAL A 109 -8.82 3.66 10.29
N ASN A 110 -8.20 2.57 10.75
CA ASN A 110 -8.37 2.05 12.12
C ASN A 110 -7.11 2.26 12.99
N GLY A 111 -5.99 2.63 12.36
CA GLY A 111 -4.72 2.88 13.04
C GLY A 111 -4.28 4.33 12.92
N GLN A 112 -3.11 4.57 12.32
CA GLN A 112 -2.58 5.89 12.05
C GLN A 112 -2.29 6.06 10.54
N ALA A 113 -2.91 7.05 9.92
CA ALA A 113 -2.64 7.42 8.52
C ALA A 113 -2.05 8.84 8.43
N THR A 114 -1.04 9.01 7.58
CA THR A 114 -0.54 10.34 7.19
C THR A 114 -0.47 10.40 5.68
N ILE A 115 -1.23 11.31 5.09
CA ILE A 115 -1.28 11.57 3.65
C ILE A 115 -0.74 12.98 3.43
N ASP A 116 0.37 13.12 2.71
CA ASP A 116 1.00 14.43 2.53
C ASP A 116 0.25 15.28 1.50
N GLY A 117 -0.44 14.65 0.55
CA GLY A 117 -1.25 15.30 -0.48
C GLY A 117 -2.76 15.29 -0.21
N ASN A 118 -3.53 15.45 -1.29
CA ASN A 118 -5.00 15.33 -1.29
C ASN A 118 -5.46 13.87 -1.13
N CYS A 119 -6.64 13.71 -0.56
CA CYS A 119 -7.37 12.44 -0.48
C CYS A 119 -8.73 12.61 -1.16
N GLU A 120 -8.97 11.89 -2.26
CA GLU A 120 -10.20 11.93 -3.05
C GLU A 120 -10.80 10.53 -3.15
N VAL A 121 -11.86 10.26 -2.40
CA VAL A 121 -12.51 8.94 -2.32
C VAL A 121 -14.01 9.10 -2.24
N ASP A 122 -14.80 8.10 -2.59
CA ASP A 122 -16.26 8.19 -2.44
C ASP A 122 -16.65 8.13 -0.94
N THR A 123 -16.01 7.24 -0.18
CA THR A 123 -16.25 7.06 1.26
C THR A 123 -14.94 7.09 2.05
N PHE A 124 -14.87 8.00 3.03
CA PHE A 124 -13.80 8.04 4.03
C PHE A 124 -14.34 7.66 5.41
N SER A 125 -13.71 6.69 6.07
CA SER A 125 -14.05 6.32 7.45
C SER A 125 -12.82 6.24 8.32
N SER A 126 -12.87 6.83 9.52
CA SER A 126 -11.81 6.73 10.51
C SER A 126 -12.35 6.41 11.90
N GLU A 127 -11.78 5.38 12.51
CA GLU A 127 -11.85 5.05 13.95
C GLU A 127 -10.48 5.29 14.63
N GLY A 128 -9.50 5.79 13.87
CA GLY A 128 -8.13 6.02 14.31
C GLY A 128 -7.65 7.45 14.05
N GLN A 129 -6.33 7.64 14.15
CA GLN A 129 -5.70 8.93 13.87
C GLN A 129 -5.42 9.08 12.38
N PHE A 130 -5.72 10.25 11.82
CA PHE A 130 -5.31 10.57 10.47
C PHE A 130 -4.82 12.01 10.36
N THR A 131 -3.97 12.26 9.38
CA THR A 131 -3.56 13.60 8.96
C THR A 131 -3.54 13.61 7.45
N ILE A 132 -4.18 14.62 6.86
CA ILE A 132 -4.20 14.87 5.43
C ILE A 132 -3.65 16.27 5.23
N GLY A 133 -2.52 16.38 4.55
CA GLY A 133 -1.81 17.64 4.32
C GLY A 133 -2.51 18.52 3.28
N GLY A 134 -3.21 17.91 2.33
CA GLY A 134 -4.05 18.59 1.35
C GLY A 134 -5.53 18.62 1.72
N LEU A 135 -6.39 18.55 0.70
CA LEU A 135 -7.84 18.48 0.88
C LEU A 135 -8.31 17.02 1.00
N LEU A 136 -9.25 16.77 1.92
CA LEU A 136 -10.05 15.56 1.95
C LEU A 136 -11.38 15.83 1.24
N SER A 137 -11.62 15.14 0.12
CA SER A 137 -12.86 15.20 -0.64
C SER A 137 -13.50 13.81 -0.66
N ALA A 138 -14.73 13.70 -0.18
CA ALA A 138 -15.53 12.49 -0.26
C ALA A 138 -17.03 12.78 -0.22
N ASP A 139 -17.81 11.86 -0.79
CA ASP A 139 -19.28 11.91 -0.74
C ASP A 139 -19.77 11.62 0.68
N GLU A 140 -19.13 10.68 1.36
CA GLU A 140 -19.42 10.33 2.76
C GLU A 140 -18.16 10.34 3.63
N ILE A 141 -18.21 11.04 4.77
CA ILE A 141 -17.12 11.12 5.75
C ILE A 141 -17.65 10.71 7.12
N ASN A 142 -17.14 9.58 7.64
CA ASN A 142 -17.49 9.04 8.96
C ASN A 142 -16.28 9.04 9.89
N ILE A 143 -16.27 9.89 10.91
CA ILE A 143 -15.17 9.98 11.88
C ILE A 143 -15.71 9.65 13.27
N ASN A 144 -15.20 8.56 13.85
CA ASN A 144 -15.46 8.15 15.22
C ASN A 144 -14.21 8.44 16.06
N ILE A 145 -14.38 9.28 17.09
CA ILE A 145 -13.32 9.74 17.99
C ILE A 145 -13.51 9.12 19.37
#